data_AF-A0A1X7SS22-F1
#
_entry.id   AF-A0A1X7SS22-F1
#
_cell.length_a   1.000
_cell.length_b   1.000
_cell.length_c   1.000
_cell.angle_alpha   90.00
_cell.angle_beta   90.00
_cell.angle_gamma   90.00
#
_symmetry.space_group_name_H-M   'P 1'
#
loop_
_entity.id
_entity.type
_entity.pdbx_description
1 polymer ?
#
loop_
_entity_poly.entity_id
_entity_poly.type
_entity_poly.pdbx_seq_one_letter_code
_entity_poly.pdbx_strand_id
1 'polypeptide(L)'
;MNGSWRPVSGCGFNERAADTACRQIGYTSYESFNKIPLSTGSKSWNISSSCDGHDVCLTGCSNITNDTEHCDTHNSVNLSCVFNSSLAGAVYTGNQSSCGLVTDYTGSVRIQSNNDNDNNGLEGIPQVYVNGSWYGLCSHESFNLTTADVLCKKLSYNMAVKTDVITRNSAPGLILSCTGLEYSVSQCPVLHE
;
A
#
# COMPACT_ATOMS: atom_id res chain seq x y z
N MET A 1 12.00 10.60 9.37
CA MET A 1 11.07 10.56 10.52
C MET A 1 11.71 9.72 11.63
N ASN A 2 11.67 10.17 12.88
CA ASN A 2 12.50 9.71 14.02
C ASN A 2 12.15 8.28 14.54
N GLY A 3 12.23 7.27 13.69
CA GLY A 3 12.15 5.85 14.07
C GLY A 3 10.83 5.37 14.69
N SER A 4 9.77 6.19 14.67
CA SER A 4 8.46 5.85 15.24
C SER A 4 7.35 6.01 14.20
N TRP A 5 6.53 4.98 14.05
CA TRP A 5 5.31 5.02 13.24
C TRP A 5 4.21 5.83 13.94
N ARG A 6 3.57 6.73 13.19
CA ARG A 6 2.42 7.54 13.64
C ARG A 6 1.47 7.76 12.47
N PRO A 7 0.16 7.92 12.71
CA PRO A 7 -0.79 8.27 11.66
C PRO A 7 -0.49 9.65 11.07
N VAL A 8 -0.89 9.87 9.80
CA VAL A 8 -0.87 11.19 9.16
C VAL A 8 -2.13 11.95 9.53
N SER A 9 -1.99 13.22 9.90
CA SER A 9 -3.10 14.11 10.22
C SER A 9 -3.96 14.41 8.99
N GLY A 10 -5.28 14.45 9.15
CA GLY A 10 -6.18 14.90 8.09
C GLY A 10 -6.20 16.41 7.90
N CYS A 11 -5.44 17.18 8.68
CA CYS A 11 -5.24 18.62 8.47
C CYS A 11 -4.22 18.86 7.37
N GLY A 12 -4.53 19.72 6.40
CA GLY A 12 -3.63 20.03 5.29
C GLY A 12 -3.47 18.91 4.26
N PHE A 13 -3.82 17.66 4.60
CA PHE A 13 -3.84 16.55 3.65
C PHE A 13 -4.85 16.80 2.54
N ASN A 14 -4.36 16.81 1.31
CA ASN A 14 -5.11 17.13 0.11
C ASN A 14 -4.94 16.03 -0.95
N GLU A 15 -5.66 16.18 -2.05
CA GLU A 15 -5.64 15.26 -3.20
C GLU A 15 -4.23 15.03 -3.77
N ARG A 16 -3.37 16.06 -3.76
CA ARG A 16 -1.99 15.94 -4.25
C ARG A 16 -1.13 15.09 -3.31
N ALA A 17 -1.30 15.26 -2.00
CA ALA A 17 -0.66 14.41 -1.00
C ALA A 17 -1.18 12.97 -1.07
N ALA A 18 -2.48 12.79 -1.28
CA ALA A 18 -3.09 11.48 -1.50
C ALA A 18 -2.48 10.78 -2.72
N ASP A 19 -2.35 11.50 -3.83
CA ASP A 19 -1.79 11.00 -5.07
C ASP A 19 -0.30 10.62 -4.92
N THR A 20 0.52 11.52 -4.36
CA THR A 20 1.93 11.24 -4.06
C THR A 20 2.08 10.05 -3.12
N ALA A 21 1.25 9.92 -2.09
CA ALA A 21 1.27 8.77 -1.18
C ALA A 21 1.00 7.45 -1.91
N CYS A 22 -0.06 7.39 -2.72
CA CYS A 22 -0.41 6.20 -3.49
C CYS A 22 0.69 5.84 -4.50
N ARG A 23 1.22 6.82 -5.24
CA ARG A 23 2.32 6.61 -6.18
C ARG A 23 3.61 6.16 -5.48
N GLN A 24 3.91 6.70 -4.30
CA GLN A 24 5.09 6.35 -3.52
C GLN A 24 5.12 4.87 -3.10
N ILE A 25 3.96 4.24 -2.87
CA ILE A 25 3.86 2.81 -2.50
C ILE A 25 3.51 1.90 -3.69
N GLY A 26 3.44 2.48 -4.90
CA GLY A 26 3.28 1.72 -6.13
C GLY A 26 1.82 1.44 -6.46
N TYR A 27 0.94 2.43 -6.33
CA TYR A 27 -0.32 2.52 -7.06
C TYR A 27 -0.20 3.59 -8.14
N THR A 28 -1.15 3.66 -9.07
CA THR A 28 -1.11 4.65 -10.16
C THR A 28 -1.75 5.99 -9.78
N SER A 29 -2.69 6.02 -8.85
CA SER A 29 -3.37 7.23 -8.39
C SER A 29 -4.05 6.98 -7.05
N TYR A 30 -4.44 8.05 -6.36
CA TYR A 30 -5.46 7.96 -5.31
C TYR A 30 -6.86 7.82 -5.93
N GLU A 31 -7.77 7.21 -5.19
CA GLU A 31 -9.20 7.11 -5.54
C GLU A 31 -10.04 8.00 -4.62
N SER A 32 -9.82 7.87 -3.31
CA SER A 32 -10.49 8.70 -2.31
C SER A 32 -9.71 8.71 -1.00
N PHE A 33 -10.01 9.68 -0.14
CA PHE A 33 -9.57 9.64 1.25
C PHE A 33 -10.64 10.23 2.17
N ASN A 34 -10.69 9.73 3.40
CA ASN A 34 -11.57 10.25 4.44
C ASN A 34 -10.80 10.45 5.74
N LYS A 35 -11.35 11.30 6.61
CA LYS A 35 -10.76 11.58 7.93
C LYS A 35 -11.40 10.65 8.97
N ILE A 36 -10.58 9.97 9.75
CA ILE A 36 -11.00 9.10 10.84
C ILE A 36 -10.66 9.76 12.17
N PRO A 37 -11.60 9.90 13.13
CA PRO A 37 -11.30 10.44 14.45
C PRO A 37 -10.22 9.63 15.17
N LEU A 38 -9.27 10.32 15.79
CA LEU A 38 -8.28 9.72 16.69
C LEU A 38 -8.67 9.99 18.14
N SER A 39 -8.19 9.12 19.05
CA SER A 39 -8.32 9.36 20.48
C SER A 39 -7.61 10.64 20.90
N THR A 40 -8.18 11.35 21.87
CA THR A 40 -7.60 12.55 22.46
C THR A 40 -6.17 12.28 22.94
N GLY A 41 -5.21 13.11 22.51
CA GLY A 41 -3.78 12.95 22.85
C GLY A 41 -2.95 12.10 21.87
N SER A 42 -3.57 11.52 20.83
CA SER A 42 -2.83 10.86 19.74
C SER A 42 -1.94 11.83 18.99
N LYS A 43 -0.68 11.45 18.77
CA LYS A 43 0.27 12.21 17.94
C LYS A 43 0.16 11.76 16.49
N SER A 44 0.08 12.72 15.57
CA SER A 44 0.08 12.48 14.13
C SER A 44 1.17 13.28 13.44
N TRP A 45 1.55 12.88 12.23
CA TRP A 45 2.42 13.65 11.35
C TRP A 45 1.58 14.64 10.55
N ASN A 46 1.94 15.92 10.58
CA ASN A 46 1.35 16.91 9.68
C ASN A 46 2.14 16.90 8.36
N ILE A 47 1.47 16.52 7.27
CA ILE A 47 2.03 16.62 5.92
C ILE A 47 1.33 17.83 5.29
N SER A 48 2.06 18.93 5.14
CA SER A 48 1.49 20.17 4.62
C SER A 48 0.96 20.01 3.19
N SER A 49 0.03 20.89 2.83
CA SER A 49 -0.62 20.98 1.53
C SER A 49 0.29 21.38 0.35
N SER A 50 1.61 21.43 0.55
CA SER A 50 2.60 21.91 -0.42
C SER A 50 2.99 20.90 -1.48
N CYS A 51 2.40 19.69 -1.50
CA CYS A 51 2.56 18.81 -2.65
C CYS A 51 2.10 19.55 -3.92
N ASP A 52 2.96 19.63 -4.93
CA ASP A 52 2.63 20.31 -6.19
C ASP A 52 2.04 19.36 -7.25
N GLY A 53 2.01 18.06 -6.94
CA GLY A 53 1.54 16.98 -7.80
C GLY A 53 2.66 16.27 -8.57
N HIS A 54 3.89 16.79 -8.56
CA HIS A 54 5.07 16.19 -9.18
C HIS A 54 5.98 15.51 -8.15
N ASP A 55 5.73 15.72 -6.86
CA ASP A 55 6.45 15.06 -5.78
C ASP A 55 6.41 13.53 -5.94
N VAL A 56 7.60 12.94 -6.02
CA VAL A 56 7.80 11.47 -6.01
C VAL A 56 7.60 10.90 -4.61
N CYS A 57 7.83 11.73 -3.58
CA CYS A 57 7.84 11.32 -2.18
C CYS A 57 7.08 12.33 -1.33
N LEU A 58 6.34 11.86 -0.32
CA LEU A 58 5.67 12.68 0.68
C LEU A 58 6.64 13.56 1.49
N THR A 59 7.92 13.18 1.54
CA THR A 59 8.98 14.01 2.11
C THR A 59 9.31 15.23 1.24
N GLY A 60 9.03 15.18 -0.07
CA GLY A 60 9.15 16.31 -0.99
C GLY A 60 8.11 17.41 -0.74
N CYS A 61 6.92 17.02 -0.28
CA CYS A 61 5.80 17.92 0.07
C CYS A 61 6.01 18.79 1.33
N SER A 62 7.23 19.19 1.68
CA SER A 62 7.63 19.78 2.97
C SER A 62 6.90 21.10 3.33
N ASN A 63 6.62 21.47 4.59
CA ASN A 63 7.26 21.24 5.90
C ASN A 63 6.56 20.20 6.80
N ILE A 64 7.19 19.06 7.06
CA ILE A 64 6.73 18.11 8.09
C ILE A 64 7.04 18.69 9.48
N THR A 65 6.07 19.36 10.10
CA THR A 65 6.21 19.81 11.48
C THR A 65 5.68 18.75 12.44
N ASN A 66 6.30 18.66 13.63
CA ASN A 66 5.80 17.86 14.75
C ASN A 66 4.53 18.46 15.38
N ASP A 67 4.01 19.54 14.82
CA ASP A 67 3.18 20.47 15.56
C ASP A 67 1.70 20.19 15.34
N THR A 68 1.11 19.66 16.41
CA THR A 68 -0.32 19.46 16.60
C THR A 68 -1.07 20.77 16.91
N GLU A 69 -0.40 21.93 16.90
CA GLU A 69 -0.97 23.21 17.33
C GLU A 69 -2.00 23.86 16.37
N HIS A 70 -2.24 23.30 15.18
CA HIS A 70 -3.14 23.94 14.20
C HIS A 70 -4.35 23.09 13.75
N CYS A 71 -4.69 22.06 14.52
CA CYS A 71 -5.79 21.16 14.23
C CYS A 71 -6.79 21.13 15.38
N ASP A 72 -7.94 21.75 15.20
CA ASP A 72 -9.05 21.67 16.17
C ASP A 72 -9.61 20.24 16.30
N THR A 73 -9.32 19.36 15.35
CA THR A 73 -9.78 17.97 15.32
C THR A 73 -8.61 17.00 15.17
N HIS A 74 -8.42 16.11 16.15
CA HIS A 74 -7.50 14.98 16.05
C HIS A 74 -8.07 13.91 15.12
N ASN A 75 -7.61 13.87 13.87
CA ASN A 75 -7.98 12.84 12.92
C ASN A 75 -6.77 12.24 12.21
N SER A 76 -6.96 11.03 11.69
CA SER A 76 -6.05 10.39 10.75
C SER A 76 -6.66 10.36 9.35
N VAL A 77 -5.82 10.13 8.37
CA VAL A 77 -6.24 9.87 6.99
C VAL A 77 -6.40 8.37 6.78
N ASN A 78 -7.55 7.99 6.22
CA ASN A 78 -7.73 6.72 5.55
C ASN A 78 -7.72 6.95 4.04
N LEU A 79 -6.81 6.28 3.34
CA LEU A 79 -6.49 6.53 1.93
C LEU A 79 -6.79 5.28 1.10
N SER A 80 -7.56 5.46 0.04
CA SER A 80 -7.83 4.42 -0.96
C SER A 80 -7.04 4.74 -2.23
N CYS A 81 -6.30 3.75 -2.73
CA CYS A 81 -5.45 3.87 -3.91
C CYS A 81 -5.94 2.94 -5.02
N VAL A 82 -5.78 3.37 -6.27
CA VAL A 82 -6.14 2.58 -7.45
C VAL A 82 -4.92 2.26 -8.30
N PHE A 83 -4.85 1.02 -8.78
CA PHE A 83 -3.81 0.56 -9.69
C PHE A 83 -4.41 0.25 -11.07
N ASN A 84 -3.94 0.97 -12.09
CA ASN A 84 -4.30 0.76 -13.47
C ASN A 84 -3.09 0.23 -14.24
N SER A 85 -3.14 -1.05 -14.66
CA SER A 85 -2.05 -1.68 -15.39
C SER A 85 -1.70 -0.99 -16.71
N SER A 86 -2.66 -0.32 -17.35
CA SER A 86 -2.44 0.43 -18.59
C SER A 86 -1.61 1.70 -18.39
N LEU A 87 -1.63 2.25 -17.17
CA LEU A 87 -0.89 3.46 -16.80
C LEU A 87 0.43 3.15 -16.07
N ALA A 88 0.67 1.89 -15.70
CA ALA A 88 1.83 1.49 -14.92
C ALA A 88 3.17 1.88 -15.59
N GLY A 89 3.29 1.79 -16.92
CA GLY A 89 4.53 2.23 -17.60
C GLY A 89 4.73 3.75 -17.65
N ALA A 90 3.65 4.54 -17.60
CA ALA A 90 3.68 5.99 -17.76
C ALA A 90 3.76 6.75 -16.42
N VAL A 91 3.20 6.16 -15.36
CA VAL A 91 3.14 6.77 -14.01
C VAL A 91 4.33 6.37 -13.15
N TYR A 92 4.91 5.19 -13.37
CA TYR A 92 6.11 4.73 -12.65
C TYR A 92 7.37 5.30 -13.27
N THR A 93 7.51 6.62 -13.21
CA THR A 93 8.71 7.34 -13.65
C THR A 93 9.58 7.83 -12.48
N GLY A 94 9.04 7.76 -11.26
CA GLY A 94 9.76 8.09 -10.03
C GLY A 94 10.53 6.89 -9.48
N ASN A 95 11.83 7.06 -9.24
CA ASN A 95 12.65 6.07 -8.55
C ASN A 95 12.18 6.01 -7.09
N GLN A 96 11.18 5.20 -6.72
CA GLN A 96 10.67 5.08 -5.34
C GLN A 96 11.78 4.82 -4.31
N SER A 97 12.89 4.23 -4.77
CA SER A 97 14.16 4.07 -4.04
C SER A 97 14.75 5.39 -3.53
N SER A 98 14.42 6.53 -4.15
CA SER A 98 14.88 7.88 -3.77
C SER A 98 14.11 8.45 -2.57
N CYS A 99 12.98 7.86 -2.17
CA CYS A 99 12.19 8.36 -1.05
C CYS A 99 12.78 8.05 0.33
N GLY A 100 13.95 7.41 0.40
CA GLY A 100 14.62 7.05 1.66
C GLY A 100 13.77 6.14 2.55
N LEU A 101 12.72 5.53 2.00
CA LEU A 101 11.98 4.46 2.62
C LEU A 101 12.91 3.25 2.70
N VAL A 102 12.69 2.41 3.72
CA VAL A 102 13.48 1.21 3.97
C VAL A 102 13.77 0.50 2.64
N THR A 103 15.05 0.30 2.33
CA THR A 103 15.53 -0.24 1.05
C THR A 103 15.12 -1.69 0.79
N ASP A 104 14.37 -2.28 1.72
CA ASP A 104 13.81 -3.61 1.59
C ASP A 104 12.29 -3.57 1.77
N TYR A 105 11.58 -3.40 0.66
CA TYR A 105 10.13 -3.56 0.62
C TYR A 105 9.72 -5.03 0.44
N THR A 106 10.65 -5.98 0.57
CA THR A 106 10.35 -7.40 0.35
C THR A 106 9.23 -7.85 1.30
N GLY A 107 8.22 -8.51 0.72
CA GLY A 107 7.02 -8.92 1.42
C GLY A 107 5.94 -7.84 1.56
N SER A 108 6.10 -6.69 0.89
CA SER A 108 4.99 -5.74 0.70
C SER A 108 3.93 -6.35 -0.20
N VAL A 109 2.67 -6.05 0.08
CA VAL A 109 1.51 -6.57 -0.64
C VAL A 109 0.71 -5.40 -1.19
N ARG A 110 0.21 -5.55 -2.42
CA ARG A 110 -0.82 -4.69 -2.99
C ARG A 110 -1.89 -5.53 -3.66
N ILE A 111 -3.11 -5.01 -3.72
CA ILE A 111 -4.21 -5.65 -4.43
C ILE A 111 -4.48 -4.83 -5.68
N GLN A 112 -4.42 -5.48 -6.84
CA GLN A 112 -4.87 -4.92 -8.09
C GLN A 112 -6.36 -5.26 -8.29
N SER A 113 -7.20 -4.25 -8.54
CA SER A 113 -8.61 -4.46 -8.89
C SER A 113 -8.73 -5.25 -10.20
N ASN A 114 -9.72 -6.15 -10.29
CA ASN A 114 -9.97 -6.99 -11.47
C ASN A 114 -10.80 -6.28 -12.57
N ASN A 115 -10.96 -4.95 -12.51
CA ASN A 115 -11.86 -4.17 -13.37
C ASN A 115 -13.35 -4.55 -13.26
N ASP A 116 -13.73 -5.38 -12.30
CA ASP A 116 -15.12 -5.48 -11.87
C ASP A 116 -15.42 -4.23 -11.05
N ASN A 117 -16.59 -3.61 -11.25
CA ASN A 117 -16.97 -2.32 -10.67
C ASN A 117 -17.07 -2.30 -9.12
N ASP A 118 -16.53 -3.32 -8.45
CA ASP A 118 -16.48 -3.46 -7.00
C ASP A 118 -15.06 -3.13 -6.48
N ASN A 119 -14.73 -1.82 -6.50
CA ASN A 119 -13.51 -1.28 -5.91
C ASN A 119 -13.63 -1.13 -4.39
N ASN A 120 -14.26 -2.08 -3.69
CA ASN A 120 -14.39 -2.01 -2.23
C ASN A 120 -13.04 -2.21 -1.50
N GLY A 121 -11.99 -2.59 -2.24
CA GLY A 121 -10.65 -2.85 -1.72
C GLY A 121 -10.52 -4.14 -0.92
N LEU A 122 -11.59 -4.93 -0.76
CA LEU A 122 -11.61 -6.18 0.01
C LEU A 122 -11.23 -7.40 -0.83
N GLU A 123 -11.24 -7.26 -2.16
CA GLU A 123 -10.88 -8.32 -3.09
C GLU A 123 -10.06 -7.80 -4.28
N GLY A 124 -9.37 -8.73 -4.94
CA GLY A 124 -8.61 -8.47 -6.17
C GLY A 124 -7.41 -9.40 -6.32
N ILE A 125 -6.50 -9.01 -7.21
CA ILE A 125 -5.35 -9.80 -7.62
C ILE A 125 -4.15 -9.40 -6.72
N PRO A 126 -3.72 -10.27 -5.78
CA PRO A 126 -2.61 -9.94 -4.90
C PRO A 126 -1.29 -9.93 -5.67
N GLN A 127 -0.46 -8.92 -5.40
CA GLN A 127 0.92 -8.87 -5.84
C GLN A 127 1.84 -8.68 -4.66
N VAL A 128 3.00 -9.34 -4.70
CA VAL A 128 4.02 -9.31 -3.65
C VAL A 128 5.29 -8.70 -4.21
N TYR A 129 5.90 -7.78 -3.46
CA TYR A 129 7.19 -7.22 -3.83
C TYR A 129 8.32 -8.12 -3.33
N VAL A 130 9.18 -8.56 -4.25
CA VAL A 130 10.35 -9.41 -3.96
C VAL A 130 11.51 -8.94 -4.84
N ASN A 131 12.70 -8.73 -4.26
CA ASN A 131 13.93 -8.45 -5.00
C ASN A 131 13.82 -7.31 -6.04
N GLY A 132 13.12 -6.23 -5.71
CA GLY A 132 13.02 -5.07 -6.61
C GLY A 132 11.88 -5.11 -7.62
N SER A 133 11.00 -6.12 -7.57
CA SER A 133 9.92 -6.28 -8.54
C SER A 133 8.62 -6.79 -7.91
N TRP A 134 7.49 -6.44 -8.51
CA TRP A 134 6.16 -6.94 -8.13
C TRP A 134 5.85 -8.23 -8.89
N TYR A 135 5.49 -9.29 -8.16
CA TYR A 135 5.12 -10.59 -8.70
C TYR A 135 3.65 -10.89 -8.40
N GLY A 136 2.97 -11.52 -9.36
CA GLY A 136 1.67 -12.13 -9.12
C GLY A 136 1.84 -13.51 -8.47
N LEU A 137 0.82 -14.02 -7.79
CA LEU A 137 0.88 -15.35 -7.18
C LEU A 137 0.41 -16.43 -8.16
N CYS A 138 1.18 -17.50 -8.28
CA CYS A 138 0.80 -18.66 -9.07
C CYS A 138 -0.34 -19.42 -8.39
N SER A 139 -1.37 -19.78 -9.17
CA SER A 139 -2.50 -20.58 -8.67
C SER A 139 -2.19 -22.06 -8.54
N HIS A 140 -1.07 -22.54 -9.10
CA HIS A 140 -0.76 -23.96 -9.17
C HIS A 140 -0.33 -24.48 -7.78
N GLU A 141 -1.21 -25.28 -7.18
CA GLU A 141 -1.02 -26.16 -6.00
C GLU A 141 -0.53 -25.56 -4.65
N SER A 142 -0.07 -24.31 -4.59
CA SER A 142 0.39 -23.69 -3.32
C SER A 142 -0.47 -22.53 -2.83
N PHE A 143 -1.21 -21.85 -3.71
CA PHE A 143 -2.05 -20.73 -3.30
C PHE A 143 -3.37 -21.22 -2.71
N ASN A 144 -3.48 -21.13 -1.39
CA ASN A 144 -4.63 -21.58 -0.62
C ASN A 144 -5.09 -20.50 0.37
N LEU A 145 -6.17 -20.78 1.11
CA LEU A 145 -6.70 -19.85 2.12
C LEU A 145 -5.66 -19.50 3.20
N THR A 146 -4.74 -20.40 3.55
CA THR A 146 -3.68 -20.12 4.53
C THR A 146 -2.72 -19.05 4.04
N THR A 147 -2.27 -19.13 2.78
CA THR A 147 -1.43 -18.11 2.15
C THR A 147 -2.19 -16.80 1.95
N ALA A 148 -3.46 -16.89 1.53
CA ALA A 148 -4.33 -15.73 1.41
C ALA A 148 -4.54 -15.00 2.75
N ASP A 149 -4.65 -15.74 3.86
CA ASP A 149 -4.84 -15.17 5.19
C ASP A 149 -3.66 -14.32 5.64
N VAL A 150 -2.42 -14.77 5.36
CA VAL A 150 -1.21 -13.97 5.62
C VAL A 150 -1.19 -12.68 4.80
N LEU A 151 -1.64 -12.73 3.53
CA LEU A 151 -1.76 -11.55 2.68
C LEU A 151 -2.80 -10.57 3.21
N CYS A 152 -3.99 -11.06 3.59
CA CYS A 152 -5.06 -10.26 4.16
C CYS A 152 -4.60 -9.56 5.45
N LYS A 153 -3.97 -10.30 6.38
CA LYS A 153 -3.42 -9.74 7.62
C LYS A 153 -2.36 -8.68 7.36
N LYS A 154 -1.49 -8.89 6.37
CA LYS A 154 -0.46 -7.91 5.98
C LYS A 154 -1.07 -6.59 5.52
N LEU A 155 -2.27 -6.62 4.95
CA LEU A 155 -3.05 -5.46 4.51
C LEU A 155 -4.02 -4.94 5.60
N SER A 156 -3.93 -5.45 6.83
CA SER A 156 -4.84 -5.13 7.94
C SER A 156 -6.29 -5.60 7.75
N TYR A 157 -6.55 -6.55 6.87
CA TYR A 157 -7.81 -7.28 6.83
C TYR A 157 -7.82 -8.41 7.87
N ASN A 158 -9.03 -8.80 8.30
CA ASN A 158 -9.18 -9.78 9.37
C ASN A 158 -8.75 -11.19 8.97
N MET A 159 -9.31 -11.70 7.87
CA MET A 159 -9.02 -13.05 7.37
C MET A 159 -9.36 -13.20 5.90
N ALA A 160 -8.74 -14.18 5.24
CA ALA A 160 -9.17 -14.61 3.91
C ALA A 160 -10.43 -15.49 3.99
N VAL A 161 -11.42 -15.19 3.16
CA VAL A 161 -12.71 -15.92 3.11
C VAL A 161 -12.87 -16.75 1.84
N LYS A 162 -12.20 -16.35 0.76
CA LYS A 162 -12.28 -17.00 -0.55
C LYS A 162 -10.95 -16.81 -1.29
N THR A 163 -10.60 -17.79 -2.11
CA THR A 163 -9.59 -17.65 -3.17
C THR A 163 -10.25 -17.99 -4.51
N ASP A 164 -9.78 -17.36 -5.58
CA ASP A 164 -10.26 -17.61 -6.94
C ASP A 164 -9.08 -17.61 -7.90
N VAL A 165 -9.22 -18.30 -9.04
CA VAL A 165 -8.17 -18.43 -10.05
C VAL A 165 -8.55 -17.62 -11.28
N ILE A 166 -7.67 -16.70 -11.68
CA ILE A 166 -7.84 -15.91 -12.88
C ILE A 166 -6.74 -16.22 -13.91
N THR A 167 -7.07 -16.12 -15.19
CA THR A 167 -6.14 -16.39 -16.30
C THR A 167 -5.35 -15.16 -16.74
N ARG A 168 -5.51 -14.02 -16.06
CA ARG A 168 -4.81 -12.77 -16.39
C ARG A 168 -3.79 -12.46 -15.32
N ASN A 169 -2.50 -12.56 -15.65
CA ASN A 169 -1.48 -11.84 -14.90
C ASN A 169 -0.49 -11.20 -15.87
N SER A 170 -0.32 -9.89 -15.72
CA SER A 170 0.70 -9.11 -16.42
C SER A 170 2.06 -9.14 -15.69
N ALA A 171 2.12 -9.78 -14.52
CA ALA A 171 3.31 -9.88 -13.69
C ALA A 171 3.87 -11.32 -13.70
N PRO A 172 5.19 -11.52 -13.51
CA PRO A 172 5.78 -12.85 -13.37
C PRO A 172 5.16 -13.58 -12.18
N GLY A 173 5.01 -14.90 -12.31
CA GLY A 173 4.41 -15.74 -11.27
C GLY A 173 5.39 -16.07 -10.14
N LEU A 174 4.92 -16.00 -8.91
CA LEU A 174 5.63 -16.39 -7.68
C LEU A 174 4.86 -17.52 -7.00
N ILE A 175 5.53 -18.62 -6.72
CA ILE A 175 4.98 -19.70 -5.90
C ILE A 175 5.33 -19.40 -4.44
N LEU A 176 4.29 -19.07 -3.67
CA LEU A 176 4.41 -18.73 -2.26
C LEU A 176 3.65 -19.76 -1.42
N SER A 177 4.27 -20.23 -0.34
CA SER A 177 3.69 -21.22 0.55
C SER A 177 3.83 -20.79 2.00
N CYS A 178 2.75 -20.27 2.59
CA CYS A 178 2.72 -19.87 4.00
C CYS A 178 2.17 -20.96 4.92
N THR A 179 2.59 -20.95 6.19
CA THR A 179 2.06 -21.78 7.27
C THR A 179 0.84 -21.18 7.97
N GLY A 180 0.64 -19.86 7.82
CA GLY A 180 -0.44 -19.08 8.47
C GLY A 180 0.00 -18.40 9.78
N LEU A 181 1.22 -18.68 10.25
CA LEU A 181 1.80 -18.09 11.46
C LEU A 181 2.69 -16.87 11.15
N GLU A 182 2.91 -16.57 9.88
CA GLU A 182 3.74 -15.46 9.43
C GLU A 182 3.05 -14.11 9.69
N TYR A 183 3.82 -13.15 10.18
CA TYR A 183 3.37 -11.75 10.33
C TYR A 183 3.57 -10.95 9.05
N SER A 184 4.40 -11.45 8.14
CA SER A 184 4.71 -10.84 6.86
C SER A 184 4.94 -11.92 5.80
N VAL A 185 4.53 -11.62 4.58
CA VAL A 185 4.67 -12.49 3.41
C VAL A 185 6.12 -12.85 3.12
N SER A 186 7.06 -11.97 3.48
CA SER A 186 8.50 -12.20 3.37
C SER A 186 9.02 -13.35 4.23
N GLN A 187 8.25 -13.83 5.21
CA GLN A 187 8.60 -15.00 6.03
C GLN A 187 8.11 -16.32 5.41
N CYS A 188 7.21 -16.24 4.42
CA CYS A 188 6.74 -17.43 3.73
C CYS A 188 7.80 -17.93 2.75
N PRO A 189 8.10 -19.23 2.72
CA PRO A 189 8.93 -19.84 1.69
C PRO A 189 8.47 -19.48 0.27
N VAL A 190 9.40 -18.94 -0.51
CA VAL A 190 9.29 -18.87 -1.97
C VAL A 190 9.76 -20.20 -2.52
N LEU A 191 8.90 -20.87 -3.29
CA LEU A 191 9.24 -22.11 -3.98
C LEU A 191 9.72 -21.77 -5.39
N HIS A 192 10.73 -22.50 -5.84
CA HIS A 192 11.23 -22.45 -7.21
C HIS A 192 10.83 -23.76 -7.89
N GLU A 193 10.30 -23.67 -9.12
CA GLU A 193 10.23 -24.82 -10.02
C GLU A 193 11.61 -25.17 -10.56
#